data_AF-F4KUJ2-F1
#
_entry.id   AF-F4KUJ2-F1
#
_cell.length_a   1.000
_cell.length_b   1.000
_cell.length_c   1.000
_cell.angle_alpha   90.00
_cell.angle_beta   90.00
_cell.angle_gamma   90.00
#
_symmetry.space_group_name_H-M   'P 1'
#
loop_
_entity.id
_entity.type
_entity.pdbx_description
1 polymer ?
#
loop_
_entity_poly.entity_id
_entity_poly.type
_entity_poly.pdbx_seq_one_letter_code
_entity_poly.pdbx_strand_id
1 'polypeptide(L)'
;MKKPAVFHLYLSLLCLGWGTFIPVKSMAGVPVMSCVDNGLYYQEIMPDGSIRHVIEKNVVVLNQKFMPIPAHADQKTLEKLTRENKKIEQANQSRLKSVKEFEKFFNGSSVNGTKNSLGEPVFFKFNIIEEKVENTACIQTSKALSRKYALPSARTTPSGNKVMVYAAIMTTLSANGEMGKAQGNIIYQVSAKAPEGTLSHELGHALYLMDSYGFSSNEFGDGLMGAQPKPITPQEVEQIILKCLKRDK
;
A
#
# COMPACT_ATOMS: atom_id res chain seq x y z
N MET A 1 -19.37 -70.78 2.31
CA MET A 1 -19.53 -70.35 3.71
C MET A 1 -18.16 -70.03 4.28
N LYS A 2 -17.97 -68.80 4.77
CA LYS A 2 -17.19 -68.38 5.95
C LYS A 2 -16.76 -66.92 5.77
N LYS A 3 -17.50 -66.02 6.45
CA LYS A 3 -16.93 -64.77 6.95
C LYS A 3 -15.92 -65.10 8.05
N PRO A 4 -15.07 -64.13 8.40
CA PRO A 4 -15.19 -63.59 9.73
C PRO A 4 -15.39 -62.06 9.71
N ALA A 5 -16.27 -61.61 10.59
CA ALA A 5 -16.19 -60.30 11.23
C ALA A 5 -15.01 -60.33 12.23
N VAL A 6 -14.47 -59.21 12.73
CA VAL A 6 -14.94 -58.62 14.00
C VAL A 6 -14.12 -57.35 14.31
N PHE A 7 -14.89 -56.29 14.60
CA PHE A 7 -14.76 -55.22 15.60
C PHE A 7 -13.60 -54.22 15.72
N HIS A 8 -14.10 -52.98 15.89
CA HIS A 8 -13.57 -51.74 16.45
C HIS A 8 -12.53 -51.82 17.58
N LEU A 9 -11.62 -50.83 17.57
CA LEU A 9 -11.25 -50.10 18.79
C LEU A 9 -10.93 -48.63 18.47
N TYR A 10 -11.57 -47.74 19.23
CA TYR A 10 -11.22 -46.33 19.41
C TYR A 10 -9.77 -46.19 19.89
N LEU A 11 -9.06 -45.10 19.53
CA LEU A 11 -8.55 -44.08 20.48
C LEU A 11 -7.74 -42.99 19.77
N SER A 12 -8.13 -41.75 20.01
CA SER A 12 -7.39 -40.51 19.78
C SER A 12 -6.05 -40.45 20.53
N LEU A 13 -5.02 -39.82 19.97
CA LEU A 13 -4.21 -38.81 20.68
C LEU A 13 -3.33 -37.97 19.73
N LEU A 14 -3.25 -36.68 20.04
CA LEU A 14 -2.32 -35.71 19.47
C LEU A 14 -0.85 -36.10 19.72
N CYS A 15 0.05 -35.75 18.79
CA CYS A 15 1.04 -34.68 18.98
C CYS A 15 2.17 -34.72 17.95
N LEU A 16 2.40 -33.55 17.34
CA LEU A 16 3.70 -32.93 17.05
C LEU A 16 4.63 -33.57 16.00
N GLY A 17 4.75 -32.83 14.89
CA GLY A 17 6.00 -32.66 14.14
C GLY A 17 6.33 -33.84 13.22
N TRP A 18 6.74 -33.65 11.97
CA TRP A 18 7.48 -32.56 11.39
C TRP A 18 6.78 -32.11 10.11
N GLY A 19 6.47 -30.82 10.01
CA GLY A 19 6.23 -30.21 8.71
C GLY A 19 7.52 -30.37 7.92
N THR A 20 7.50 -31.20 6.88
CA THR A 20 8.45 -31.11 5.80
C THR A 20 8.35 -29.69 5.27
N PHE A 21 9.28 -28.83 5.70
CA PHE A 21 9.64 -27.64 4.96
C PHE A 21 10.07 -28.13 3.59
N ILE A 22 9.13 -28.11 2.65
CA ILE A 22 9.49 -28.11 1.24
C ILE A 22 10.07 -26.71 1.05
N PRO A 23 11.39 -26.57 0.83
CA PRO A 23 11.91 -25.29 0.38
C PRO A 23 11.22 -25.03 -0.95
N VAL A 24 10.34 -24.04 -1.00
CA VAL A 24 9.91 -23.46 -2.27
C VAL A 24 11.18 -22.96 -2.91
N LYS A 25 11.71 -23.76 -3.85
CA LYS A 25 12.76 -23.34 -4.77
C LYS A 25 12.25 -22.05 -5.37
N SER A 26 12.90 -20.94 -5.02
CA SER A 26 12.85 -19.69 -5.78
C SER A 26 13.06 -20.04 -7.24
N MET A 27 11.96 -20.14 -8.00
CA MET A 27 12.05 -20.35 -9.44
C MET A 27 12.60 -19.06 -10.01
N ALA A 28 13.83 -19.16 -10.50
CA ALA A 28 14.47 -18.15 -11.29
C ALA A 28 13.55 -17.75 -12.47
N GLY A 29 13.40 -16.44 -12.67
CA GLY A 29 13.15 -15.92 -14.01
C GLY A 29 11.83 -15.19 -14.27
N VAL A 30 11.14 -14.64 -13.27
CA VAL A 30 10.16 -13.60 -13.57
C VAL A 30 10.91 -12.28 -13.77
N PRO A 31 10.88 -11.67 -14.98
CA PRO A 31 11.45 -10.34 -15.17
C PRO A 31 10.71 -9.33 -14.28
N VAL A 32 11.44 -8.73 -13.35
CA VAL A 32 10.94 -7.66 -12.48
C VAL A 32 11.11 -6.33 -13.21
N MET A 33 10.01 -5.63 -13.44
CA MET A 33 10.00 -4.35 -14.14
C MET A 33 9.63 -3.22 -13.21
N SER A 34 10.26 -2.06 -13.35
CA SER A 34 9.87 -0.88 -12.60
C SER A 34 9.11 0.12 -13.44
N CYS A 35 8.02 0.60 -12.86
CA CYS A 35 7.40 1.86 -13.19
C CYS A 35 8.03 2.87 -12.23
N VAL A 36 9.12 3.52 -12.67
CA VAL A 36 9.89 4.51 -11.88
C VAL A 36 8.92 5.46 -11.14
N ASP A 37 9.14 5.69 -9.84
CA ASP A 37 8.27 6.47 -8.95
C ASP A 37 6.89 5.87 -8.62
N ASN A 38 6.37 4.91 -9.39
CA ASN A 38 4.97 4.49 -9.29
C ASN A 38 4.80 3.09 -8.69
N GLY A 39 5.65 2.12 -8.99
CA GLY A 39 5.58 0.78 -8.40
C GLY A 39 6.63 -0.17 -8.96
N LEU A 40 6.88 -1.25 -8.24
CA LEU A 40 7.64 -2.39 -8.72
C LEU A 40 6.66 -3.44 -9.23
N TYR A 41 6.70 -3.71 -10.53
CA TYR A 41 5.85 -4.69 -11.17
C TYR A 41 6.61 -6.00 -11.40
N TYR A 42 5.98 -7.12 -11.09
CA TYR A 42 6.48 -8.44 -11.41
C TYR A 42 5.31 -9.43 -11.45
N GLN A 43 5.57 -10.67 -11.82
CA GLN A 43 4.59 -11.75 -11.74
C GLN A 43 5.06 -12.82 -10.74
N GLU A 44 4.11 -13.51 -10.11
CA GLU A 44 4.37 -14.62 -9.20
C GLU A 44 3.64 -15.87 -9.71
N ILE A 45 4.26 -17.03 -9.53
CA ILE A 45 3.59 -18.32 -9.73
C ILE A 45 2.88 -18.66 -8.43
N MET A 46 1.56 -18.79 -8.48
CA MET A 46 0.70 -19.16 -7.36
C MET A 46 0.83 -20.67 -7.05
N PRO A 47 0.41 -21.14 -5.85
CA PRO A 47 0.51 -22.54 -5.46
C PRO A 47 -0.20 -23.53 -6.39
N ASP A 48 -1.22 -23.07 -7.14
CA ASP A 48 -1.95 -23.85 -8.14
C ASP A 48 -1.26 -23.87 -9.53
N GLY A 49 -0.09 -23.24 -9.65
CA GLY A 49 0.70 -23.15 -10.89
C GLY A 49 0.27 -22.01 -11.81
N SER A 50 -0.77 -21.24 -11.48
CA SER A 50 -1.18 -20.08 -12.26
C SER A 50 -0.30 -18.86 -12.00
N ILE A 51 -0.36 -17.85 -12.88
CA ILE A 51 0.44 -16.63 -12.77
C ILE A 51 -0.43 -15.49 -12.24
N ARG A 52 0.12 -14.68 -11.33
CA ARG A 52 -0.50 -13.46 -10.81
C ARG A 52 0.42 -12.27 -11.00
N HIS A 53 -0.15 -11.13 -11.40
CA HIS A 53 0.58 -9.86 -11.44
C HIS A 53 0.72 -9.28 -10.04
N VAL A 54 1.87 -8.70 -9.74
CA VAL A 54 2.11 -8.03 -8.47
C VAL A 54 2.60 -6.61 -8.72
N ILE A 55 1.99 -5.66 -8.03
CA ILE A 55 2.41 -4.26 -7.98
C ILE A 55 2.81 -3.96 -6.54
N GLU A 56 4.13 -3.90 -6.30
CA GLU A 56 4.69 -3.64 -4.98
C GLU A 56 5.11 -2.18 -4.84
N LYS A 57 4.77 -1.57 -3.70
CA LYS A 57 5.19 -0.20 -3.37
C LYS A 57 5.39 -0.04 -1.87
N ASN A 58 6.49 0.60 -1.50
CA ASN A 58 6.67 1.06 -0.12
C ASN A 58 5.80 2.30 0.11
N VAL A 59 5.05 2.31 1.21
CA VAL A 59 4.24 3.45 1.64
C VAL A 59 4.70 3.86 3.02
N VAL A 60 5.28 5.05 3.12
CA VAL A 60 5.79 5.61 4.37
C VAL A 60 4.73 6.55 4.95
N VAL A 61 4.24 6.22 6.12
CA VAL A 61 3.25 7.00 6.86
C VAL A 61 4.00 7.90 7.85
N LEU A 62 3.95 9.21 7.62
CA LEU A 62 4.62 10.17 8.51
C LEU A 62 3.76 10.47 9.72
N ASN A 63 4.20 10.00 10.88
CA ASN A 63 3.63 10.32 12.18
C ASN A 63 4.38 11.49 12.82
N GLN A 64 3.66 12.41 13.44
CA GLN A 64 4.30 13.49 14.17
C GLN A 64 4.69 13.02 15.57
N LYS A 65 5.91 13.35 16.02
CA LYS A 65 6.35 13.10 17.39
C LYS A 65 5.57 13.97 18.38
N PHE A 66 5.36 13.45 19.59
CA PHE A 66 4.81 14.24 20.67
C PHE A 66 5.81 15.32 21.11
N MET A 67 5.27 16.49 21.43
CA MET A 67 6.05 17.55 22.03
C MET A 67 6.46 17.14 23.45
N PRO A 68 7.75 17.28 23.80
CA PRO A 68 8.20 16.95 25.14
C PRO A 68 7.57 17.90 26.16
N ILE A 69 7.16 17.35 27.30
CA ILE A 69 6.64 18.12 28.44
C ILE A 69 7.78 18.29 29.44
N PRO A 70 8.25 19.52 29.71
CA PRO A 70 9.28 19.77 30.73
C PRO A 70 8.82 19.32 32.12
N ALA A 71 9.71 18.73 32.91
CA ALA A 71 9.39 18.20 34.25
C ALA A 71 8.85 19.26 35.23
N HIS A 72 9.16 20.54 35.00
CA HIS A 72 8.72 21.67 35.82
C HIS A 72 7.85 22.66 35.03
N ALA A 73 7.13 22.18 34.01
CA ALA A 73 6.20 23.01 33.27
C ALA A 73 5.12 23.56 34.21
N ASP A 74 4.85 24.87 34.13
CA ASP A 74 3.69 25.45 34.80
C ASP A 74 2.39 24.81 34.30
N GLN A 75 1.32 24.92 35.09
CA GLN A 75 0.03 24.28 34.79
C GLN A 75 -0.49 24.69 33.40
N LYS A 76 -0.34 25.96 33.01
CA LYS A 76 -0.82 26.47 31.72
C LYS A 76 -0.07 25.84 30.55
N THR A 77 1.24 25.67 30.69
CA THR A 77 2.12 25.05 29.71
C THR A 77 1.84 23.56 29.62
N LEU A 78 1.66 22.89 30.76
CA LEU A 78 1.27 21.48 30.83
C LEU A 78 -0.05 21.21 30.10
N GLU A 79 -1.08 22.00 30.40
CA GLU A 79 -2.40 21.89 29.76
C GLU A 79 -2.31 22.13 28.24
N LYS A 80 -1.56 23.16 27.82
CA LYS A 80 -1.33 23.46 26.41
C LYS A 80 -0.66 22.29 25.69
N LEU A 81 0.47 21.79 26.20
CA LEU A 81 1.23 20.72 25.57
C LEU A 81 0.43 19.40 25.56
N THR A 82 -0.30 19.10 26.62
CA THR A 82 -1.18 17.93 26.69
C THR A 82 -2.26 17.99 25.61
N ARG A 83 -2.91 19.15 25.45
CA ARG A 83 -3.94 19.34 24.41
C ARG A 83 -3.37 19.19 23.00
N GLU A 84 -2.18 19.74 22.74
CA GLU A 84 -1.54 19.60 21.43
C GLU A 84 -1.07 18.16 21.17
N ASN A 85 -0.50 17.47 22.15
CA ASN A 85 -0.12 16.06 22.03
C ASN A 85 -1.33 15.16 21.77
N LYS A 86 -2.48 15.46 22.37
CA LYS A 86 -3.74 14.77 22.08
C LYS A 86 -4.19 14.97 20.62
N LYS A 87 -4.04 16.18 20.07
CA LYS A 87 -4.32 16.43 18.64
C LYS A 87 -3.36 15.64 17.73
N ILE A 88 -2.08 15.62 18.07
CA ILE A 88 -1.06 14.84 17.35
C ILE A 88 -1.40 13.35 17.36
N GLU A 89 -1.78 12.81 18.52
CA GLU A 89 -2.18 11.42 18.66
C GLU A 89 -3.39 11.09 17.79
N GLN A 90 -4.44 11.92 17.84
CA GLN A 90 -5.63 11.73 17.01
C GLN A 90 -5.30 11.76 15.51
N ALA A 91 -4.44 12.68 15.07
CA ALA A 91 -4.01 12.76 13.68
C ALA A 91 -3.16 11.54 13.27
N ASN A 92 -2.25 11.07 14.14
CA ASN A 92 -1.45 9.86 13.91
C ASN A 92 -2.35 8.62 13.76
N GLN A 93 -3.28 8.42 14.70
CA GLN A 93 -4.21 7.29 14.67
C GLN A 93 -5.13 7.32 13.45
N SER A 94 -5.61 8.50 13.05
CA SER A 94 -6.42 8.67 11.84
C SER A 94 -5.65 8.21 10.59
N ARG A 95 -4.39 8.63 10.42
CA ARG A 95 -3.55 8.19 9.28
C ARG A 95 -3.34 6.68 9.25
N LEU A 96 -3.02 6.08 10.40
CA LEU A 96 -2.81 4.63 10.49
C LEU A 96 -4.09 3.85 10.19
N LYS A 97 -5.25 4.37 10.58
CA LYS A 97 -6.55 3.77 10.23
C LYS A 97 -6.78 3.83 8.72
N SER A 98 -6.54 4.97 8.08
CA SER A 98 -6.76 5.13 6.63
C SER A 98 -5.89 4.19 5.78
N VAL A 99 -4.69 3.86 6.24
CA VAL A 99 -3.80 2.93 5.52
C VAL A 99 -4.36 1.49 5.50
N LYS A 100 -5.16 1.11 6.51
CA LYS A 100 -5.83 -0.20 6.51
C LYS A 100 -6.87 -0.34 5.39
N GLU A 101 -7.30 0.77 4.81
CA GLU A 101 -8.27 0.78 3.71
C GLU A 101 -7.63 0.34 2.38
N PHE A 102 -6.30 0.39 2.23
CA PHE A 102 -5.66 0.00 0.97
C PHE A 102 -6.01 -1.42 0.53
N GLU A 103 -6.10 -2.36 1.47
CA GLU A 103 -6.49 -3.73 1.14
C GLU A 103 -7.90 -3.78 0.54
N LYS A 104 -8.87 -3.13 1.21
CA LYS A 104 -10.25 -3.02 0.75
C LYS A 104 -10.36 -2.40 -0.65
N PHE A 105 -9.58 -1.35 -0.91
CA PHE A 105 -9.68 -0.57 -2.14
C PHE A 105 -8.88 -1.16 -3.31
N PHE A 106 -7.76 -1.83 -3.07
CA PHE A 106 -6.87 -2.31 -4.14
C PHE A 106 -6.94 -3.83 -4.35
N ASN A 107 -7.06 -4.61 -3.27
CA ASN A 107 -7.08 -6.08 -3.33
C ASN A 107 -8.48 -6.66 -3.15
N GLY A 108 -9.43 -5.86 -2.63
CA GLY A 108 -10.77 -6.32 -2.31
C GLY A 108 -10.77 -7.31 -1.14
N SER A 109 -11.70 -8.26 -1.15
CA SER A 109 -11.85 -9.27 -0.08
C SER A 109 -11.11 -10.59 -0.35
N SER A 110 -10.33 -10.67 -1.44
CA SER A 110 -9.78 -11.91 -1.97
C SER A 110 -8.28 -12.03 -1.70
N VAL A 111 -7.84 -13.20 -1.23
CA VAL A 111 -6.42 -13.57 -1.11
C VAL A 111 -5.66 -13.50 -2.44
N ASN A 112 -6.37 -13.56 -3.57
CA ASN A 112 -5.79 -13.48 -4.90
C ASN A 112 -5.69 -12.04 -5.44
N GLY A 113 -6.15 -11.04 -4.67
CA GLY A 113 -6.23 -9.65 -5.08
C GLY A 113 -7.41 -9.34 -6.00
N THR A 114 -7.28 -8.26 -6.77
CA THR A 114 -8.25 -7.83 -7.79
C THR A 114 -7.94 -8.45 -9.15
N LYS A 115 -8.61 -8.01 -10.22
CA LYS A 115 -8.36 -8.45 -11.59
C LYS A 115 -8.12 -7.27 -12.52
N ASN A 116 -7.31 -7.45 -13.56
CA ASN A 116 -7.25 -6.50 -14.67
C ASN A 116 -8.42 -6.70 -15.65
N SER A 117 -8.49 -5.88 -16.70
CA SER A 117 -9.56 -5.97 -17.70
C SER A 117 -9.61 -7.28 -18.48
N LEU A 118 -8.51 -8.06 -18.47
CA LEU A 118 -8.43 -9.39 -19.08
C LEU A 118 -8.86 -10.51 -18.13
N GLY A 119 -9.18 -10.18 -16.87
CA GLY A 119 -9.57 -11.14 -15.84
C GLY A 119 -8.38 -11.83 -15.15
N GLU A 120 -7.16 -11.39 -15.43
CA GLU A 120 -5.92 -11.90 -14.83
C GLU A 120 -5.81 -11.37 -13.39
N PRO A 121 -5.39 -12.21 -12.42
CA PRO A 121 -5.31 -11.80 -11.03
C PRO A 121 -4.16 -10.80 -10.80
N VAL A 122 -4.42 -9.78 -10.00
CA VAL A 122 -3.48 -8.71 -9.67
C VAL A 122 -3.49 -8.46 -8.17
N PHE A 123 -2.31 -8.50 -7.56
CA PHE A 123 -2.11 -8.25 -6.14
C PHE A 123 -1.29 -6.97 -5.92
N PHE A 124 -1.85 -6.03 -5.17
CA PHE A 124 -1.15 -4.83 -4.73
C PHE A 124 -0.48 -5.10 -3.39
N LYS A 125 0.85 -5.08 -3.38
CA LYS A 125 1.66 -5.30 -2.19
C LYS A 125 2.16 -3.97 -1.65
N PHE A 126 1.45 -3.40 -0.69
CA PHE A 126 1.86 -2.17 -0.03
C PHE A 126 2.65 -2.46 1.25
N ASN A 127 3.96 -2.20 1.23
CA ASN A 127 4.79 -2.34 2.42
C ASN A 127 4.68 -1.05 3.25
N ILE A 128 3.87 -1.11 4.31
CA ILE A 128 3.60 0.03 5.18
C ILE A 128 4.74 0.24 6.16
N ILE A 129 5.31 1.45 6.16
CA ILE A 129 6.42 1.86 7.03
C ILE A 129 5.97 3.08 7.83
N GLU A 130 6.02 3.00 9.15
CA GLU A 130 5.71 4.13 10.01
C GLU A 130 6.98 4.90 10.38
N GLU A 131 7.06 6.19 10.05
CA GLU A 131 8.20 7.04 10.42
C GLU A 131 7.73 8.19 11.32
N LYS A 132 8.39 8.37 12.47
CA LYS A 132 8.12 9.50 13.38
C LYS A 132 9.01 10.69 13.06
N VAL A 133 8.41 11.83 12.74
CA VAL A 133 9.10 13.08 12.36
C VAL A 133 8.65 14.26 13.24
N GLU A 134 9.47 15.30 13.30
CA GLU A 134 9.12 16.53 14.04
C GLU A 134 7.96 17.29 13.37
N ASN A 135 7.97 17.33 12.04
CA ASN A 135 6.97 18.01 11.23
C ASN A 135 6.66 17.17 9.98
N THR A 136 5.41 16.73 9.86
CA THR A 136 4.92 15.91 8.75
C THR A 136 4.72 16.71 7.45
N ALA A 137 4.72 18.04 7.51
CA ALA A 137 4.61 18.93 6.34
C ALA A 137 5.96 19.29 5.70
N CYS A 138 7.09 18.82 6.26
CA CYS A 138 8.42 19.14 5.72
C CYS A 138 8.73 18.35 4.44
N ILE A 139 8.68 19.03 3.28
CA ILE A 139 8.91 18.44 1.95
C ILE A 139 10.29 17.80 1.82
N GLN A 140 11.34 18.46 2.34
CA GLN A 140 12.71 17.95 2.28
C GLN A 140 12.83 16.62 3.03
N THR A 141 12.25 16.54 4.23
CA THR A 141 12.19 15.30 5.01
C THR A 141 11.46 14.20 4.24
N SER A 142 10.30 14.53 3.64
CA SER A 142 9.53 13.58 2.83
C SER A 142 10.33 13.04 1.64
N LYS A 143 11.02 13.90 0.88
CA LYS A 143 11.87 13.49 -0.25
C LYS A 143 13.02 12.59 0.19
N ALA A 144 13.66 12.90 1.31
CA ALA A 144 14.74 12.09 1.86
C ALA A 144 14.24 10.69 2.29
N LEU A 145 13.10 10.63 2.97
CA LEU A 145 12.48 9.37 3.40
C LEU A 145 12.01 8.52 2.21
N SER A 146 11.47 9.16 1.17
CA SER A 146 11.01 8.49 -0.06
C SER A 146 12.16 7.77 -0.77
N ARG A 147 13.35 8.38 -0.77
CA ARG A 147 14.60 7.78 -1.28
C ARG A 147 15.16 6.71 -0.33
N LYS A 148 15.16 6.96 0.98
CA LYS A 148 15.64 6.03 2.01
C LYS A 148 14.93 4.69 1.93
N TYR A 149 13.62 4.72 1.71
CA TYR A 149 12.76 3.54 1.65
C TYR A 149 12.42 3.12 0.22
N ALA A 150 13.22 3.49 -0.77
CA ALA A 150 12.99 3.10 -2.16
C ALA A 150 13.26 1.60 -2.40
N LEU A 151 12.51 0.99 -3.32
CA LEU A 151 12.72 -0.38 -3.75
C LEU A 151 13.65 -0.42 -4.97
N PRO A 152 14.72 -1.24 -4.95
CA PRO A 152 15.57 -1.43 -6.12
C PRO A 152 14.84 -2.30 -7.15
N SER A 153 14.80 -1.86 -8.40
CA SER A 153 14.28 -2.68 -9.50
C SER A 153 15.38 -3.51 -10.15
N ALA A 154 15.00 -4.47 -11.01
CA ALA A 154 15.96 -5.21 -11.82
C ALA A 154 16.49 -4.40 -13.02
N ARG A 155 15.84 -3.27 -13.36
CA ARG A 155 16.32 -2.35 -14.41
C ARG A 155 17.53 -1.58 -13.91
N THR A 156 18.47 -1.32 -14.82
CA THR A 156 19.63 -0.47 -14.59
C THR A 156 19.61 0.76 -15.49
N THR A 157 20.15 1.87 -15.00
CA THR A 157 20.42 3.06 -15.81
C THR A 157 21.54 2.76 -16.80
N PRO A 158 21.75 3.61 -17.83
CA PRO A 158 22.91 3.47 -18.73
C PRO A 158 24.26 3.46 -18.00
N SER A 159 24.33 4.06 -16.81
CA SER A 159 25.51 4.06 -15.94
C SER A 159 25.64 2.80 -15.06
N GLY A 160 24.78 1.79 -15.22
CA GLY A 160 24.80 0.53 -14.47
C GLY A 160 24.15 0.56 -13.09
N ASN A 161 23.59 1.69 -12.65
CA ASN A 161 22.93 1.78 -11.34
C ASN A 161 21.52 1.20 -11.39
N LYS A 162 21.08 0.49 -10.36
CA LYS A 162 19.68 0.04 -10.29
C LYS A 162 18.72 1.22 -10.29
N VAL A 163 17.68 1.13 -11.10
CA VAL A 163 16.58 2.08 -11.10
C VAL A 163 15.77 1.88 -9.82
N MET A 164 15.55 2.95 -9.08
CA MET A 164 14.87 2.93 -7.78
C MET A 164 13.40 3.32 -7.95
N VAL A 165 12.51 2.55 -7.33
CA VAL A 165 11.09 2.89 -7.17
C VAL A 165 10.94 3.59 -5.82
N TYR A 166 10.74 4.91 -5.85
CA TYR A 166 10.60 5.70 -4.63
C TYR A 166 9.32 5.37 -3.86
N ALA A 167 9.38 5.48 -2.53
CA ALA A 167 8.24 5.22 -1.67
C ALA A 167 7.22 6.36 -1.74
N ALA A 168 5.93 6.02 -1.66
CA ALA A 168 4.89 7.03 -1.44
C ALA A 168 4.93 7.50 0.00
N ILE A 169 4.89 8.82 0.21
CA ILE A 169 4.88 9.46 1.51
C ILE A 169 3.47 9.91 1.81
N MET A 170 2.85 9.32 2.82
CA MET A 170 1.53 9.68 3.30
C MET A 170 1.67 10.63 4.50
N THR A 171 1.09 11.82 4.38
CA THR A 171 1.13 12.87 5.41
C THR A 171 -0.25 13.52 5.57
N THR A 172 -0.38 14.48 6.50
CA THR A 172 -1.61 15.24 6.74
C THR A 172 -1.53 16.65 6.16
N LEU A 173 -2.64 17.10 5.57
CA LEU A 173 -2.84 18.51 5.21
C LEU A 173 -3.13 19.36 6.45
N SER A 174 -2.70 20.63 6.42
CA SER A 174 -3.35 21.65 7.25
C SER A 174 -4.79 21.84 6.75
N ALA A 175 -5.75 21.98 7.65
CA ALA A 175 -7.20 21.94 7.43
C ALA A 175 -7.79 23.08 6.55
N ASN A 176 -7.25 23.32 5.36
CA ASN A 176 -7.63 24.40 4.44
C ASN A 176 -8.66 23.93 3.39
N GLY A 177 -9.64 23.12 3.77
CA GLY A 177 -10.77 22.71 2.91
C GLY A 177 -10.49 21.60 1.88
N GLU A 178 -9.23 21.38 1.47
CA GLU A 178 -8.84 20.23 0.64
C GLU A 178 -8.91 18.92 1.45
N MET A 179 -9.45 17.85 0.84
CA MET A 179 -9.54 16.52 1.47
C MET A 179 -8.31 15.66 1.20
N GLY A 180 -7.71 15.83 0.02
CA GLY A 180 -6.51 15.14 -0.45
C GLY A 180 -5.68 16.09 -1.34
N LYS A 181 -4.36 15.87 -1.38
CA LYS A 181 -3.43 16.63 -2.21
C LYS A 181 -2.18 15.80 -2.52
N ALA A 182 -1.85 15.69 -3.80
CA ALA A 182 -0.54 15.26 -4.25
C ALA A 182 0.43 16.44 -4.39
N GLN A 183 1.65 16.29 -3.86
CA GLN A 183 2.78 17.17 -4.11
C GLN A 183 3.86 16.41 -4.88
N GLY A 184 3.80 16.53 -6.21
CA GLY A 184 4.57 15.66 -7.11
C GLY A 184 4.08 14.20 -7.04
N ASN A 185 4.96 13.25 -7.35
CA ASN A 185 4.58 11.83 -7.50
C ASN A 185 4.87 10.98 -6.25
N ILE A 186 5.28 11.60 -5.14
CA ILE A 186 5.77 10.87 -3.96
C ILE A 186 5.23 11.40 -2.65
N ILE A 187 4.56 12.55 -2.59
CA ILE A 187 4.01 13.10 -1.35
C ILE A 187 2.51 13.24 -1.51
N TYR A 188 1.77 12.59 -0.64
CA TYR A 188 0.32 12.50 -0.66
C TYR A 188 -0.19 12.91 0.72
N GLN A 189 -1.06 13.90 0.73
CA GLN A 189 -1.50 14.54 1.95
C GLN A 189 -3.01 14.37 2.08
N VAL A 190 -3.49 13.96 3.24
CA VAL A 190 -4.93 13.75 3.47
C VAL A 190 -5.39 14.47 4.73
N SER A 191 -6.58 15.06 4.68
CA SER A 191 -7.22 15.70 5.84
C SER A 191 -7.60 14.65 6.89
N ALA A 192 -7.45 14.96 8.18
CA ALA A 192 -7.91 14.08 9.26
C ALA A 192 -9.44 13.84 9.26
N LYS A 193 -10.19 14.66 8.53
CA LYS A 193 -11.64 14.54 8.34
C LYS A 193 -12.01 13.99 6.96
N ALA A 194 -11.05 13.52 6.19
CA ALA A 194 -11.30 13.01 4.85
C ALA A 194 -12.23 11.78 4.91
N PRO A 195 -13.14 11.63 3.93
CA PRO A 195 -13.94 10.42 3.79
C PRO A 195 -13.08 9.17 3.61
N GLU A 196 -13.66 8.02 3.94
CA GLU A 196 -13.07 6.72 3.63
C GLU A 196 -12.68 6.64 2.15
N GLY A 197 -11.53 6.02 1.86
CA GLY A 197 -11.03 5.85 0.50
C GLY A 197 -10.22 7.03 -0.04
N THR A 198 -10.23 8.20 0.61
CA THR A 198 -9.45 9.36 0.14
C THR A 198 -7.95 9.05 0.09
N LEU A 199 -7.40 8.38 1.10
CA LEU A 199 -5.99 8.00 1.07
C LEU A 199 -5.67 6.95 0.01
N SER A 200 -6.61 6.02 -0.25
CA SER A 200 -6.48 5.04 -1.32
C SER A 200 -6.50 5.70 -2.70
N HIS A 201 -7.34 6.71 -2.89
CA HIS A 201 -7.39 7.53 -4.10
C HIS A 201 -6.06 8.24 -4.36
N GLU A 202 -5.50 8.89 -3.33
CA GLU A 202 -4.17 9.50 -3.42
C GLU A 202 -3.06 8.47 -3.71
N LEU A 203 -3.14 7.28 -3.11
CA LEU A 203 -2.24 6.19 -3.47
C LEU A 203 -2.43 5.75 -4.93
N GLY A 204 -3.63 5.82 -5.48
CA GLY A 204 -3.93 5.62 -6.90
C GLY A 204 -3.15 6.57 -7.80
N HIS A 205 -3.07 7.85 -7.45
CA HIS A 205 -2.19 8.81 -8.14
C HIS A 205 -0.71 8.42 -8.04
N ALA A 206 -0.29 7.87 -6.91
CA ALA A 206 1.06 7.30 -6.74
C ALA A 206 1.32 6.09 -7.61
N LEU A 207 0.27 5.48 -8.17
CA LEU A 207 0.33 4.41 -9.17
C LEU A 207 0.03 4.91 -10.58
N TYR A 208 0.04 6.23 -10.81
CA TYR A 208 -0.19 6.90 -12.10
C TYR A 208 -1.64 6.90 -12.59
N LEU A 209 -2.61 6.63 -11.72
CA LEU A 209 -4.01 6.85 -12.06
C LEU A 209 -4.34 8.35 -12.07
N MET A 210 -5.13 8.77 -13.05
CA MET A 210 -5.63 10.14 -13.15
C MET A 210 -7.06 10.20 -12.64
N ASP A 211 -7.48 11.37 -12.14
CA ASP A 211 -8.87 11.61 -11.77
C ASP A 211 -9.82 11.31 -12.93
N SER A 212 -10.95 10.68 -12.64
CA SER A 212 -12.01 10.45 -13.63
C SER A 212 -13.01 11.60 -13.72
N TYR A 213 -12.84 12.67 -12.93
CA TYR A 213 -13.72 13.85 -12.93
C TYR A 213 -13.74 14.55 -14.30
N GLY A 214 -14.91 14.59 -14.92
CA GLY A 214 -15.14 15.30 -16.19
C GLY A 214 -14.92 14.46 -17.45
N PHE A 215 -14.47 13.21 -17.32
CA PHE A 215 -14.63 12.22 -18.37
C PHE A 215 -16.08 11.75 -18.39
N SER A 216 -16.65 11.52 -19.58
CA SER A 216 -18.00 10.97 -19.66
C SER A 216 -18.05 9.70 -18.80
N SER A 217 -19.08 9.56 -17.96
CA SER A 217 -19.30 8.49 -16.97
C SER A 217 -19.21 7.06 -17.52
N ASN A 218 -18.96 6.93 -18.82
CA ASN A 218 -19.04 5.74 -19.61
C ASN A 218 -17.64 5.23 -20.02
N GLU A 219 -16.56 6.01 -19.84
CA GLU A 219 -15.20 5.62 -20.24
C GLU A 219 -14.24 5.34 -19.08
N PHE A 220 -14.40 5.97 -17.91
CA PHE A 220 -13.45 5.82 -16.79
C PHE A 220 -14.07 5.45 -15.43
N GLY A 221 -15.39 5.29 -15.36
CA GLY A 221 -16.06 4.61 -14.25
C GLY A 221 -16.01 5.28 -12.87
N ASP A 222 -16.93 4.83 -12.03
CA ASP A 222 -17.14 5.15 -10.63
C ASP A 222 -16.18 4.34 -9.73
N GLY A 223 -14.88 4.38 -10.09
CA GLY A 223 -13.83 3.54 -9.50
C GLY A 223 -13.06 4.19 -8.34
N LEU A 224 -11.81 3.80 -8.16
CA LEU A 224 -10.93 4.40 -7.15
C LEU A 224 -10.72 5.89 -7.38
N MET A 225 -10.62 6.30 -8.64
CA MET A 225 -10.38 7.68 -9.06
C MET A 225 -11.65 8.52 -9.19
N GLY A 226 -12.79 7.97 -8.78
CA GLY A 226 -14.08 8.66 -8.80
C GLY A 226 -14.25 9.68 -7.66
N ALA A 227 -15.33 10.45 -7.77
CA ALA A 227 -15.72 11.48 -6.80
C ALA A 227 -15.94 10.98 -5.38
N GLN A 228 -16.48 9.76 -5.28
CA GLN A 228 -16.53 8.99 -4.07
C GLN A 228 -15.71 7.74 -4.35
N PRO A 229 -14.50 7.61 -3.79
CA PRO A 229 -13.64 6.49 -4.09
C PRO A 229 -14.36 5.16 -3.81
N LYS A 230 -14.30 4.25 -4.77
CA LYS A 230 -14.73 2.84 -4.66
C LYS A 230 -13.54 1.91 -4.88
N PRO A 231 -13.68 0.59 -4.63
CA PRO A 231 -12.61 -0.34 -4.97
C PRO A 231 -12.16 -0.19 -6.42
N ILE A 232 -10.86 -0.36 -6.64
CA ILE A 232 -10.21 -0.19 -7.93
C ILE A 232 -10.86 -1.09 -8.98
N THR A 233 -11.13 -0.51 -10.15
CA THR A 233 -11.77 -1.18 -11.26
C THR A 233 -10.75 -1.96 -12.09
N PRO A 234 -11.18 -3.02 -12.81
CA PRO A 234 -10.30 -3.74 -13.72
C PRO A 234 -9.60 -2.86 -14.77
N GLN A 235 -10.27 -1.79 -15.21
CA GLN A 235 -9.72 -0.81 -16.15
C GLN A 235 -8.61 0.03 -15.53
N GLU A 236 -8.79 0.51 -14.30
CA GLU A 236 -7.73 1.22 -13.55
C GLU A 236 -6.53 0.31 -13.30
N VAL A 237 -6.76 -0.95 -12.94
CA VAL A 237 -5.70 -1.96 -12.75
C VAL A 237 -4.90 -2.15 -14.04
N GLU A 238 -5.57 -2.34 -15.17
CA GLU A 238 -4.93 -2.49 -16.47
C GLU A 238 -4.09 -1.26 -16.84
N GLN A 239 -4.58 -0.05 -16.55
CA GLN A 239 -3.79 1.17 -16.79
C GLN A 239 -2.48 1.18 -16.00
N ILE A 240 -2.51 0.78 -14.73
CA ILE A 240 -1.28 0.70 -13.91
C ILE A 240 -0.30 -0.30 -14.54
N ILE A 241 -0.77 -1.50 -14.89
CA ILE A 241 0.06 -2.52 -15.53
C ILE A 241 0.66 -1.98 -16.83
N LEU A 242 -0.16 -1.44 -17.73
CA LEU A 242 0.32 -0.89 -19.00
C LEU A 242 1.33 0.24 -18.81
N LYS A 243 1.21 1.06 -17.75
CA LYS A 243 2.20 2.10 -17.43
C LYS A 243 3.51 1.52 -16.92
N CYS A 244 3.46 0.42 -16.20
CA CYS A 244 4.63 -0.36 -15.82
C CYS A 244 5.29 -1.02 -17.05
N LEU A 245 4.49 -1.44 -18.04
CA LEU A 245 4.96 -2.07 -19.27
C LEU A 245 5.51 -1.08 -20.31
N LYS A 246 4.91 0.11 -20.46
CA LYS A 246 5.21 1.05 -21.57
C LYS A 246 6.46 1.92 -21.38
N ARG A 247 7.13 1.92 -20.23
CA ARG A 247 8.37 2.69 -19.99
C ARG A 247 9.65 2.01 -20.54
N ASP A 248 9.47 1.04 -21.43
CA ASP A 248 10.52 0.28 -22.13
C ASP A 248 10.85 0.81 -23.53
N LYS A 249 10.43 2.03 -23.87
CA LYS A 249 10.86 2.72 -25.10
C LYS A 249 11.53 4.03 -24.79
#